data_AF-K2AKH2-F1
#
_entry.id   AF-K2AKH2-F1
#
_cell.length_a   1.000
_cell.length_b   1.000
_cell.length_c   1.000
_cell.angle_alpha   90.00
_cell.angle_beta   90.00
_cell.angle_gamma   90.00
#
_symmetry.space_group_name_H-M   'P 1'
#
loop_
_entity.id
_entity.type
_entity.pdbx_description
1 polymer ?
#
loop_
_entity_poly.entity_id
_entity_poly.type
_entity_poly.pdbx_seq_one_letter_code
_entity_poly.pdbx_strand_id
1 'polypeptide(L)' 'MSDDNAKMNLTVRDLGAEILVVSQFTLYSDTSGGNRPSFVGAAKPDVARLVYEEFVRGLADLGNKVATGSFG' A
#
# COMPACT_ATOMS: atom_id res chain seq x y z
N MET A 1 -6.77 -12.89 -9.95
CA MET A 1 -7.86 -13.80 -10.34
C MET A 1 -8.49 -13.25 -11.59
N SER A 2 -8.78 -14.12 -12.54
CA SER A 2 -9.42 -13.71 -13.79
C SER A 2 -10.93 -13.89 -13.70
N ASP A 3 -11.68 -13.14 -14.52
CA ASP A 3 -13.08 -13.41 -14.78
C ASP A 3 -13.27 -14.71 -15.59
N ASP A 4 -14.53 -15.03 -15.91
CA ASP A 4 -14.90 -16.21 -16.70
C ASP A 4 -14.31 -16.22 -18.12
N ASN A 5 -13.83 -15.08 -18.61
CA ASN A 5 -13.16 -14.94 -19.91
C ASN A 5 -11.62 -14.95 -19.77
N ALA A 6 -11.10 -15.34 -18.62
CA ALA A 6 -9.68 -15.35 -18.28
C ALA A 6 -9.02 -13.96 -18.28
N LYS A 7 -9.78 -12.86 -18.16
CA LYS A 7 -9.28 -11.47 -18.13
C LYS A 7 -9.21 -10.88 -16.73
N MET A 8 -8.34 -9.89 -16.51
CA MET A 8 -8.16 -9.18 -15.24
C MET A 8 -9.17 -8.03 -15.06
N ASN A 9 -10.47 -8.37 -14.98
CA ASN A 9 -11.55 -7.39 -14.86
C ASN A 9 -12.15 -7.29 -13.44
N LEU A 10 -11.77 -8.18 -12.53
CA LEU A 10 -12.32 -8.24 -11.19
C LEU A 10 -11.50 -7.39 -10.21
N THR A 11 -12.20 -6.61 -9.40
CA THR A 11 -11.60 -5.87 -8.29
C THR A 11 -11.51 -6.74 -7.03
N VAL A 12 -10.81 -6.23 -6.02
CA VAL A 12 -10.75 -6.87 -4.69
C VAL A 12 -12.16 -7.03 -4.09
N ARG A 13 -13.05 -6.05 -4.32
CA ARG A 13 -14.43 -6.09 -3.81
C ARG A 13 -15.28 -7.13 -4.52
N ASP A 14 -15.16 -7.25 -5.84
CA ASP A 14 -15.92 -8.25 -6.62
C ASP A 14 -15.62 -9.68 -6.15
N LEU A 15 -14.41 -9.89 -5.63
CA LEU A 15 -13.95 -11.17 -5.10
C LEU A 15 -14.23 -11.35 -3.61
N GLY A 16 -14.77 -10.34 -2.91
CA GLY A 16 -14.92 -10.36 -1.45
C GLY A 16 -13.60 -10.56 -0.70
N ALA A 17 -12.48 -10.20 -1.34
CA ALA A 17 -11.14 -10.42 -0.80
C ALA A 17 -10.77 -9.37 0.25
N GLU A 18 -9.81 -9.71 1.11
CA GLU A 18 -9.30 -8.84 2.16
C GLU A 18 -7.99 -8.16 1.73
N ILE A 19 -7.71 -6.99 2.30
CA ILE A 19 -6.53 -6.19 2.00
C ILE A 19 -5.59 -6.22 3.21
N LEU A 20 -4.29 -6.47 2.99
CA LEU A 20 -3.25 -6.26 4.00
C LEU A 20 -2.40 -5.04 3.61
N VAL A 21 -2.34 -4.05 4.49
CA VAL A 21 -1.51 -2.84 4.29
C VAL A 21 -0.28 -2.90 5.19
N VAL A 22 0.91 -2.71 4.61
CA VAL A 22 2.19 -2.68 5.32
C VAL A 22 2.95 -1.42 4.90
N SER A 23 3.41 -0.62 5.87
CA SER A 23 4.21 0.57 5.58
C SER A 23 5.56 0.19 4.98
N GLN A 24 5.93 0.79 3.82
CA GLN A 24 7.18 0.45 3.12
C GLN A 24 7.84 1.70 2.50
N PHE A 25 8.68 2.40 3.28
CA PHE A 25 9.35 3.63 2.82
C PHE A 25 10.39 3.37 1.71
N THR A 26 10.91 2.15 1.63
CA THR A 26 11.94 1.77 0.65
C THR A 26 11.45 1.81 -0.79
N LEU A 27 10.13 1.83 -1.02
CA LEU A 27 9.54 2.04 -2.34
C LEU A 27 9.85 3.45 -2.90
N TYR A 28 10.15 4.42 -2.04
CA TYR A 28 10.62 5.75 -2.41
C TYR A 28 12.15 5.83 -2.53
N SER A 29 12.84 4.69 -2.69
CA SER A 29 14.28 4.69 -2.89
C SER A 29 14.67 5.28 -4.25
N ASP A 30 15.67 6.16 -4.22
CA ASP A 30 16.45 6.54 -5.40
C ASP A 30 17.69 5.66 -5.47
N THR A 31 17.75 4.83 -6.51
CA THR A 31 18.83 3.87 -6.78
C THR A 31 19.71 4.31 -7.95
N SER A 32 19.54 5.53 -8.47
CA SER A 32 20.32 6.03 -9.62
C SER A 32 21.79 6.32 -9.29
N GLY A 33 22.09 6.61 -8.02
CA GLY A 33 23.41 7.07 -7.55
C GLY A 33 24.43 5.98 -7.18
N GLY A 34 24.15 4.69 -7.44
CA GLY A 34 25.04 3.56 -7.16
C GLY A 34 24.40 2.47 -6.28
N ASN A 35 25.22 1.71 -5.54
CA ASN A 35 24.76 0.50 -4.83
C ASN A 35 24.05 0.78 -3.49
N ARG A 36 24.03 2.04 -3.02
CA ARG A 36 23.32 2.43 -1.79
C ARG A 36 22.09 3.27 -2.16
N PRO A 37 20.86 2.77 -1.91
CA PRO A 37 19.67 3.57 -2.13
C PRO A 37 19.64 4.81 -1.23
N SER A 38 19.20 5.91 -1.79
CA SER A 38 18.84 7.13 -1.07
C SER A 38 17.33 7.13 -0.79
N PHE A 39 16.90 7.67 0.34
CA PHE A 39 15.48 7.77 0.71
C PHE A 39 15.05 9.22 0.98
N VAL A 40 15.79 10.18 0.43
CA VAL A 40 15.53 11.62 0.64
C VAL A 40 14.14 12.03 0.16
N GLY A 41 13.58 11.33 -0.83
CA GLY A 41 12.22 11.55 -1.30
C GLY A 41 11.11 10.96 -0.43
N ALA A 42 11.44 10.08 0.52
CA ALA A 42 10.45 9.51 1.42
C ALA A 42 10.01 10.55 2.47
N ALA A 43 8.72 10.54 2.81
CA ALA A 43 8.20 11.37 3.89
C ALA A 43 8.86 11.04 5.23
N LYS A 44 9.01 12.04 6.09
CA LYS A 44 9.47 11.84 7.48
C LYS A 44 8.50 10.93 8.25
N PRO A 45 8.96 10.17 9.25
CA PRO A 45 8.14 9.18 9.95
C PRO A 45 6.80 9.70 10.49
N ASP A 46 6.78 10.91 11.06
CA ASP A 46 5.54 11.48 11.63
C ASP A 46 4.50 11.77 10.55
N VAL A 47 4.91 12.33 9.42
CA VAL A 47 4.03 12.59 8.27
C VAL A 47 3.62 11.26 7.60
N ALA A 48 4.56 10.34 7.43
CA ALA A 48 4.31 9.04 6.82
C ALA A 48 3.29 8.22 7.63
N ARG A 49 3.33 8.29 8.97
CA ARG A 49 2.33 7.63 9.83
C ARG A 49 0.94 8.18 9.62
N LEU A 50 0.79 9.50 9.60
CA LEU A 50 -0.52 10.14 9.37
C LEU A 50 -1.12 9.74 8.03
N VAL A 51 -0.31 9.80 6.95
CA VAL A 51 -0.74 9.42 5.61
C VAL A 51 -1.06 7.92 5.53
N TYR A 52 -0.26 7.07 6.16
CA TYR A 52 -0.52 5.62 6.24
C TYR A 52 -1.86 5.32 6.92
N GLU A 53 -2.13 5.93 8.07
CA GLU A 53 -3.38 5.74 8.79
C GLU A 53 -4.58 6.29 8.02
N GLU A 54 -4.45 7.44 7.34
CA GLU A 54 -5.49 7.96 6.45
C GLU A 54 -5.78 7.02 5.28
N PHE A 55 -4.74 6.44 4.68
CA PHE A 55 -4.90 5.46 3.61
C PHE A 55 -5.65 4.21 4.08
N VAL A 56 -5.28 3.66 5.23
CA VAL A 56 -5.97 2.51 5.84
C VAL A 56 -7.44 2.83 6.12
N ARG A 57 -7.72 4.00 6.72
CA ARG A 57 -9.09 4.45 6.98
C ARG A 57 -9.89 4.59 5.69
N GLY A 58 -9.33 5.23 4.66
CA GLY A 58 -9.99 5.39 3.37
C GLY A 58 -10.34 4.06 2.71
N LEU A 59 -9.47 3.04 2.82
CA LEU A 59 -9.78 1.70 2.33
C LEU A 59 -10.91 1.03 3.13
N ALA A 60 -10.93 1.19 4.45
CA ALA A 60 -11.98 0.65 5.30
C ALA A 60 -13.34 1.34 5.03
N ASP A 61 -13.36 2.66 4.88
CA ASP A 61 -14.57 3.46 4.61
C ASP A 61 -15.22 3.11 3.26
N LEU A 62 -14.42 2.58 2.33
CA LEU A 62 -14.88 2.03 1.06
C LEU A 62 -15.53 0.62 1.18
N GLY A 63 -15.68 0.11 2.40
CA GLY A 63 -16.31 -1.18 2.70
C GLY A 63 -15.38 -2.38 2.58
N ASN A 64 -14.06 -2.18 2.47
CA ASN A 64 -13.11 -3.29 2.40
C ASN A 64 -12.79 -3.82 3.80
N LYS A 65 -12.52 -5.12 3.92
CA LYS A 65 -11.85 -5.68 5.10
C LYS A 65 -10.36 -5.44 5.00
N VAL A 66 -9.80 -4.69 5.96
CA VAL A 66 -8.40 -4.25 5.92
C VAL A 66 -7.67 -4.71 7.18
N ALA A 67 -6.62 -5.51 7.00
CA ALA A 67 -5.63 -5.83 8.01
C ALA A 67 -4.40 -4.91 7.84
N THR A 68 -3.66 -4.70 8.92
CA THR A 68 -2.46 -3.86 8.92
C THR A 68 -1.27 -4.56 9.56
N GLY A 69 -0.06 -4.21 9.12
CA GLY A 69 1.17 -4.47 9.88
C GLY A 69 1.38 -3.44 10.99
N SER A 70 2.59 -3.44 11.57
CA SER A 70 3.03 -2.39 12.50
C SER A 70 3.85 -1.33 11.77
N PHE A 71 3.56 -0.06 12.01
CA PHE A 71 4.35 1.04 11.46
C PHE A 71 5.62 1.28 12.28
N GLY A 72 6.78 1.36 11.62
CA GLY A 72 8.07 1.68 12.24
C GLY A 72 8.94 0.45 12.47
#